data_AF-A0A7K1LSK5-F1
#
_entry.id   AF-A0A7K1LSK5-F1
#
_cell.length_a   1.000
_cell.length_b   1.000
_cell.length_c   1.000
_cell.angle_alpha   90.00
_cell.angle_beta   90.00
_cell.angle_gamma   90.00
#
_symmetry.space_group_name_H-M   'P 1'
#
loop_
_entity.id
_entity.type
_entity.pdbx_description
1 polymer ?
#
loop_
_entity_poly.entity_id
_entity_poly.type
_entity_poly.pdbx_seq_one_letter_code
_entity_poly.pdbx_strand_id
1 'polypeptide(L)'
;MINKRLLIKNLLAHNDENSFYDKKRQLNISEREGKAKFLKHICALSNSNPENNSYIVIGVEDEDNSIVGIDFFDDSKIQNLVNAYLTNPPIISYENIPFPHLPDHLVVGLVTIRPNHGKVCSFRKNIWKYYGGSVFFRDGSISMPKVFDIEIKNTNSAIVASIENHSHNNIEHTLDGVFDFMKKRRDYNPSYKVFKEYFVVCWAGKEKRIKGETYYSRVDIELINEQVKLFYSDLDEVSISEDKDQFKIIEYVHLGLHDQFKYYPLEEVVIRFRDNARYDIDSQLLFEPPQFDKKILYHIYNTNQALVEKLKKGYELNNLEKRDLRNLPSTYLLCYLNNFNEALTKLEEAKPYLKAYSNEIYNLYKESMRILRKVKYN
;
A
#
# COMPACT_ATOMS: atom_id res chain seq x y z
N MET A 1 -15.86 -13.67 8.13
CA MET A 1 -15.16 -13.83 9.43
C MET A 1 -14.07 -12.76 9.52
N ILE A 2 -13.89 -12.07 10.66
CA ILE A 2 -12.86 -11.03 10.80
C ILE A 2 -11.48 -11.68 10.87
N ASN A 3 -10.51 -11.20 10.09
CA ASN A 3 -9.12 -11.63 10.25
C ASN A 3 -8.53 -10.93 11.48
N LYS A 4 -8.26 -11.69 12.54
CA LYS A 4 -7.82 -11.14 13.82
C LYS A 4 -6.41 -10.55 13.78
N ARG A 5 -5.49 -11.09 12.96
CA ARG A 5 -4.17 -10.48 12.76
C ARG A 5 -4.31 -9.13 12.08
N LEU A 6 -5.16 -9.04 11.06
CA LEU A 6 -5.42 -7.78 10.36
C LEU A 6 -6.12 -6.76 11.26
N LEU A 7 -7.07 -7.21 12.08
CA LEU A 7 -7.71 -6.39 13.10
C LEU A 7 -6.70 -5.78 14.06
N ILE A 8 -5.79 -6.59 14.61
CA ILE A 8 -4.71 -6.10 15.48
C ILE A 8 -3.85 -5.07 14.75
N LYS A 9 -3.44 -5.35 13.51
CA LYS A 9 -2.64 -4.41 12.71
C LYS A 9 -3.39 -3.09 12.48
N ASN A 10 -4.67 -3.14 12.14
CA ASN A 10 -5.49 -1.95 11.91
C ASN A 10 -5.71 -1.13 13.20
N LEU A 11 -5.91 -1.81 14.34
CA LEU A 11 -5.99 -1.17 15.66
C LEU A 11 -4.69 -0.42 15.99
N LEU A 12 -3.54 -1.07 15.77
CA LEU A 12 -2.21 -0.50 16.03
C LEU A 12 -1.81 0.60 15.03
N ALA A 13 -2.23 0.49 13.77
CA ALA A 13 -1.81 1.39 12.71
C ALA A 13 -2.55 2.74 12.73
N HIS A 14 -3.78 2.78 13.25
CA HIS A 14 -4.66 3.93 13.07
C HIS A 14 -4.98 4.69 14.36
N ASN A 15 -4.56 4.21 15.55
CA ASN A 15 -4.98 4.83 16.81
C ASN A 15 -3.95 4.67 17.93
N ASP A 16 -3.63 5.77 18.61
CA ASP A 16 -3.21 5.71 20.02
C ASP A 16 -4.39 5.21 20.88
N GLU A 17 -4.14 4.71 22.11
CA GLU A 17 -5.18 4.19 22.99
C GLU A 17 -6.39 5.15 23.09
N ASN A 18 -7.59 4.60 22.98
CA ASN A 18 -8.80 5.42 22.84
C ASN A 18 -10.01 4.79 23.54
N SER A 19 -11.20 5.34 23.26
CA SER A 19 -12.44 4.94 23.93
C SER A 19 -12.87 3.49 23.69
N PHE A 20 -12.40 2.83 22.62
CA PHE A 20 -12.74 1.45 22.26
C PHE A 20 -11.54 0.49 22.20
N TYR A 21 -10.32 1.00 22.36
CA TYR A 21 -9.09 0.24 22.18
C TYR A 21 -8.06 0.53 23.28
N ASP A 22 -7.41 -0.51 23.79
CA ASP A 22 -6.32 -0.47 24.76
C ASP A 22 -5.19 -1.40 24.32
N LYS A 23 -3.94 -1.07 24.66
CA LYS A 23 -2.81 -1.99 24.47
C LYS A 23 -2.08 -2.23 25.79
N LYS A 24 -1.52 -3.41 25.96
CA LYS A 24 -0.74 -3.76 27.16
C LYS A 24 0.44 -4.63 26.76
N ARG A 25 1.57 -4.41 27.42
CA ARG A 25 2.73 -5.27 27.24
C ARG A 25 2.49 -6.70 27.71
N GLN A 26 1.83 -6.87 28.86
CA GLN A 26 1.53 -8.18 29.45
C GLN A 26 0.19 -8.17 30.20
N LEU A 27 -0.43 -9.34 30.31
CA LEU A 27 -1.65 -9.56 31.08
C LEU A 27 -1.31 -10.28 32.40
N ASN A 28 -1.23 -9.53 33.51
CA ASN A 28 -1.10 -10.13 34.84
C ASN A 28 -2.49 -10.31 35.45
N ILE A 29 -3.00 -11.54 35.46
CA ILE A 29 -4.22 -11.90 36.21
C ILE A 29 -3.97 -12.94 37.29
N SER A 30 -2.72 -13.20 37.64
CA SER A 30 -2.35 -14.07 38.76
C SER A 30 -2.49 -13.32 40.08
N GLU A 31 -2.11 -12.03 40.08
CA GLU A 31 -2.12 -11.18 41.26
C GLU A 31 -3.44 -10.42 41.45
N ARG A 32 -3.75 -10.09 42.70
CA ARG A 32 -4.96 -9.35 43.07
C ARG A 32 -5.02 -7.97 42.41
N GLU A 33 -3.88 -7.27 42.33
CA GLU A 33 -3.78 -5.97 41.67
C GLU A 33 -4.00 -6.07 40.16
N GLY A 34 -3.36 -7.03 39.50
CA GLY A 34 -3.49 -7.26 38.07
C GLY A 34 -4.93 -7.59 37.66
N LYS A 35 -5.60 -8.50 38.40
CA LYS A 35 -7.04 -8.78 38.23
C LYS A 35 -7.89 -7.51 38.36
N ALA A 36 -7.60 -6.69 39.37
CA ALA A 36 -8.35 -5.46 39.61
C ALA A 36 -8.20 -4.45 38.46
N LYS A 37 -6.98 -4.25 37.96
CA LYS A 37 -6.72 -3.37 36.81
C LYS A 37 -7.41 -3.88 35.55
N PHE A 38 -7.30 -5.17 35.25
CA PHE A 38 -7.96 -5.79 34.10
C PHE A 38 -9.49 -5.59 34.16
N LEU A 39 -10.11 -5.92 35.30
CA LEU A 39 -11.55 -5.72 35.51
C LEU A 39 -11.97 -4.26 35.36
N LYS A 40 -11.13 -3.32 35.81
CA LYS A 40 -11.37 -1.88 35.62
C LYS A 40 -11.43 -1.53 34.12
N HIS A 41 -10.48 -2.02 33.32
CA HIS A 41 -10.46 -1.79 31.88
C HIS A 41 -11.68 -2.40 31.19
N ILE A 42 -12.04 -3.64 31.51
CA ILE A 42 -13.24 -4.29 30.97
C ILE A 42 -14.51 -3.48 31.27
N CYS A 43 -14.67 -3.05 32.52
CA CYS A 43 -15.81 -2.22 32.94
C CYS A 43 -15.86 -0.89 32.17
N ALA A 44 -14.72 -0.19 32.08
CA ALA A 44 -14.62 1.09 31.39
C ALA A 44 -14.91 0.99 29.89
N LEU A 45 -14.32 0.01 29.22
CA LEU A 45 -14.50 -0.24 27.80
C LEU A 45 -15.94 -0.67 27.48
N SER A 46 -16.52 -1.57 28.27
CA SER A 46 -17.91 -1.99 28.06
C SER A 46 -18.90 -0.83 28.20
N ASN A 47 -18.71 0.04 29.19
CA ASN A 47 -19.62 1.16 29.44
C ASN A 47 -19.50 2.29 28.39
N SER A 48 -18.31 2.49 27.83
CA SER A 48 -18.09 3.48 26.77
C SER A 48 -18.43 2.98 25.36
N ASN A 49 -18.70 1.68 25.19
CA ASN A 49 -19.00 1.06 23.89
C ASN A 49 -20.29 0.22 23.98
N PRO A 50 -21.47 0.88 24.10
CA PRO A 50 -22.74 0.18 24.28
C PRO A 50 -23.18 -0.67 23.10
N GLU A 51 -22.82 -0.27 21.87
CA GLU A 51 -23.39 -0.78 20.61
C GLU A 51 -22.34 -1.41 19.67
N ASN A 52 -21.05 -1.31 20.00
CA ASN A 52 -19.94 -1.86 19.22
C ASN A 52 -18.97 -2.64 20.11
N ASN A 53 -18.11 -3.45 19.48
CA ASN A 53 -17.05 -4.12 20.21
C ASN A 53 -16.00 -3.12 20.70
N SER A 54 -15.26 -3.55 21.71
CA SER A 54 -14.01 -2.91 22.13
C SER A 54 -12.92 -3.94 22.35
N TYR A 55 -11.67 -3.49 22.34
CA TYR A 55 -10.50 -4.34 22.15
C TYR A 55 -9.41 -4.04 23.16
N ILE A 56 -8.75 -5.08 23.67
CA ILE A 56 -7.47 -4.97 24.36
C ILE A 56 -6.47 -5.86 23.64
N VAL A 57 -5.37 -5.28 23.15
CA VAL A 57 -4.28 -6.02 22.50
C VAL A 57 -3.13 -6.18 23.48
N ILE A 58 -2.68 -7.42 23.69
CA ILE A 58 -1.67 -7.78 24.68
C ILE A 58 -0.42 -8.34 23.97
N GLY A 59 0.76 -7.90 24.39
CA GLY A 59 2.03 -8.24 23.76
C GLY A 59 2.52 -7.17 22.78
N VAL A 60 2.21 -5.91 23.08
CA VAL A 60 2.62 -4.74 22.31
C VAL A 60 3.29 -3.74 23.24
N GLU A 61 4.38 -3.12 22.79
CA GLU A 61 5.07 -2.07 23.53
C GLU A 61 4.31 -0.72 23.48
N ASP A 62 4.38 0.01 24.60
CA ASP A 62 3.64 1.26 24.76
C ASP A 62 4.23 2.40 23.91
N GLU A 63 5.54 2.40 23.65
CA GLU A 63 6.25 3.52 23.01
C GLU A 63 6.07 3.56 21.48
N ASP A 64 6.20 2.43 20.78
CA ASP A 64 6.30 2.40 19.32
C ASP A 64 5.28 1.46 18.63
N ASN A 65 4.35 0.90 19.39
CA ASN A 65 3.38 -0.10 18.92
C ASN A 65 4.04 -1.38 18.36
N SER A 66 5.31 -1.67 18.70
CA SER A 66 5.97 -2.89 18.27
C SER A 66 5.32 -4.12 18.91
N ILE A 67 5.13 -5.15 18.10
CA ILE A 67 4.58 -6.43 18.55
C ILE A 67 5.74 -7.26 19.12
N VAL A 68 5.73 -7.49 20.42
CA VAL A 68 6.73 -8.29 21.14
C VAL A 68 6.24 -9.68 21.48
N GLY A 69 4.91 -9.86 21.55
CA GLY A 69 4.28 -11.13 21.93
C GLY A 69 4.32 -11.43 23.42
N ILE A 70 3.54 -12.42 23.81
CA ILE A 70 3.45 -13.00 25.15
C ILE A 70 3.37 -14.53 25.05
N ASP A 71 3.63 -15.21 26.15
CA ASP A 71 3.36 -16.64 26.24
C ASP A 71 1.87 -16.94 26.07
N PHE A 72 1.58 -18.15 25.60
CA PHE A 72 0.21 -18.65 25.47
C PHE A 72 -0.56 -18.53 26.79
N PHE A 73 -1.76 -17.96 26.70
CA PHE A 73 -2.62 -17.74 27.87
C PHE A 73 -3.95 -18.50 27.74
N ASP A 74 -4.34 -19.26 28.76
CA ASP A 74 -5.59 -20.03 28.79
C ASP A 74 -6.80 -19.13 29.11
N ASP A 75 -7.70 -19.00 28.14
CA ASP A 75 -8.87 -18.12 28.16
C ASP A 75 -9.98 -18.58 29.14
N SER A 76 -9.97 -19.85 29.55
CA SER A 76 -11.03 -20.48 30.36
C SER A 76 -11.33 -19.78 31.69
N LYS A 77 -10.40 -18.98 32.19
CA LYS A 77 -10.51 -18.25 33.47
C LYS A 77 -10.99 -16.80 33.31
N ILE A 78 -10.91 -16.23 32.11
CA ILE A 78 -11.14 -14.80 31.89
C ILE A 78 -12.62 -14.43 32.03
N GLN A 79 -13.54 -15.10 31.33
CA GLN A 79 -14.98 -14.80 31.46
C GLN A 79 -15.49 -15.08 32.88
N ASN A 80 -14.99 -16.15 33.51
CA ASN A 80 -15.33 -16.50 34.89
C ASN A 80 -14.91 -15.42 35.89
N LEU A 81 -13.72 -14.85 35.71
CA LEU A 81 -13.23 -13.72 36.51
C LEU A 81 -14.15 -12.50 36.37
N VAL A 82 -14.52 -12.14 35.14
CA VAL A 82 -15.45 -11.02 34.88
C VAL A 82 -16.81 -11.26 35.53
N ASN A 83 -17.40 -12.44 35.34
CA ASN A 83 -18.70 -12.80 35.92
C ASN A 83 -18.70 -12.78 37.45
N ALA A 84 -17.59 -13.16 38.08
CA ALA A 84 -17.48 -13.23 39.53
C ALA A 84 -17.31 -11.86 40.22
N TYR A 85 -16.86 -10.84 39.49
CA TYR A 85 -16.52 -9.52 40.04
C TYR A 85 -17.32 -8.36 39.48
N LEU A 86 -18.02 -8.52 38.35
CA LEU A 86 -18.83 -7.46 37.76
C LEU A 86 -20.34 -7.77 37.81
N THR A 87 -21.14 -6.73 37.96
CA THR A 87 -22.58 -6.70 37.75
C THR A 87 -22.84 -6.28 36.30
N ASN A 88 -23.81 -6.91 35.64
CA ASN A 88 -24.01 -6.82 34.18
C ASN A 88 -22.68 -7.05 33.42
N PRO A 89 -21.97 -8.16 33.65
CA PRO A 89 -20.70 -8.42 33.00
C PRO A 89 -20.88 -8.49 31.47
N PRO A 90 -20.02 -7.82 30.68
CA PRO A 90 -20.02 -8.02 29.23
C PRO A 90 -19.57 -9.44 28.89
N ILE A 91 -19.95 -9.90 27.70
CA ILE A 91 -19.38 -11.09 27.09
C ILE A 91 -18.02 -10.70 26.52
N ILE A 92 -16.98 -11.44 26.91
CA ILE A 92 -15.62 -11.24 26.43
C ILE A 92 -15.06 -12.53 25.87
N SER A 93 -14.22 -12.41 24.85
CA SER A 93 -13.43 -13.53 24.30
C SER A 93 -11.97 -13.16 24.30
N TYR A 94 -11.12 -14.11 24.63
CA TYR A 94 -9.67 -13.97 24.53
C TYR A 94 -9.15 -14.95 23.49
N GLU A 95 -8.35 -14.45 22.55
CA GLU A 95 -7.77 -15.26 21.48
C GLU A 95 -6.24 -15.10 21.50
N ASN A 96 -5.53 -16.23 21.46
CA ASN A 96 -4.08 -16.26 21.24
C ASN A 96 -3.82 -16.27 19.74
N ILE A 97 -3.28 -15.18 19.21
CA ILE A 97 -3.09 -15.01 17.76
C ILE A 97 -1.59 -15.11 17.46
N PRO A 98 -1.13 -16.17 16.76
CA PRO A 98 0.26 -16.28 16.35
C PRO A 98 0.57 -15.24 15.28
N PHE A 99 1.78 -14.66 15.32
CA PHE A 99 2.32 -13.75 14.31
C PHE A 99 3.62 -14.33 13.73
N PRO A 100 3.83 -14.33 12.41
CA PRO A 100 4.98 -15.03 11.80
C PRO A 100 6.36 -14.48 12.15
N HIS A 101 6.44 -13.21 12.53
CA HIS A 101 7.71 -12.59 12.94
C HIS A 101 8.04 -12.86 14.41
N LEU A 102 7.10 -13.45 15.16
CA LEU A 102 7.34 -13.89 16.53
C LEU A 102 7.82 -15.35 16.53
N PRO A 103 8.66 -15.73 17.49
CA PRO A 103 8.95 -17.14 17.78
C PRO A 103 7.66 -17.95 18.01
N ASP A 104 7.67 -19.24 17.63
CA ASP A 104 6.49 -20.12 17.70
C ASP A 104 5.82 -20.24 19.08
N HIS A 105 6.56 -19.97 20.16
CA HIS A 105 6.05 -20.01 21.53
C HIS A 105 5.36 -18.71 21.98
N LEU A 106 5.47 -17.63 21.19
CA LEU A 106 4.89 -16.33 21.48
C LEU A 106 3.68 -16.05 20.59
N VAL A 107 2.69 -15.40 21.20
CA VAL A 107 1.42 -15.02 20.57
C VAL A 107 1.06 -13.60 20.97
N VAL A 108 0.16 -12.98 20.22
CA VAL A 108 -0.48 -11.72 20.62
C VAL A 108 -1.86 -12.05 21.20
N GLY A 109 -2.14 -11.57 22.40
CA GLY A 109 -3.44 -11.75 23.03
C GLY A 109 -4.43 -10.71 22.53
N LEU A 110 -5.59 -11.12 22.04
CA LEU A 110 -6.69 -10.22 21.70
C LEU A 110 -7.88 -10.47 22.61
N VAL A 111 -8.20 -9.50 23.46
CA VAL A 111 -9.47 -9.45 24.19
C VAL A 111 -10.47 -8.70 23.33
N THR A 112 -11.57 -9.35 22.97
CA THR A 112 -12.75 -8.70 22.38
C THR A 112 -13.84 -8.61 23.43
N ILE A 113 -14.34 -7.40 23.67
CA ILE A 113 -15.42 -7.11 24.61
C ILE A 113 -16.64 -6.76 23.78
N ARG A 114 -17.70 -7.57 23.89
CA ARG A 114 -18.94 -7.36 23.15
C ARG A 114 -19.77 -6.22 23.74
N PRO A 115 -20.57 -5.53 22.91
CA PRO A 115 -21.51 -4.53 23.39
C PRO A 115 -22.46 -5.11 24.45
N ASN A 116 -22.73 -4.32 25.48
CA ASN A 116 -23.63 -4.72 26.58
C ASN A 116 -25.04 -4.12 26.42
N HIS A 117 -25.37 -3.59 25.23
CA HIS A 117 -26.68 -3.08 24.84
C HIS A 117 -27.28 -2.11 25.88
N GLY A 118 -26.49 -1.10 26.26
CA GLY A 118 -26.89 -0.07 27.20
C GLY A 118 -26.98 -0.51 28.68
N LYS A 119 -26.59 -1.73 29.04
CA LYS A 119 -26.50 -2.13 30.46
C LYS A 119 -25.22 -1.61 31.09
N VAL A 120 -25.37 -0.86 32.19
CA VAL A 120 -24.23 -0.35 32.97
C VAL A 120 -23.54 -1.51 33.68
N CYS A 121 -22.27 -1.73 33.33
CA CYS A 121 -21.36 -2.65 34.00
C CYS A 121 -20.74 -1.97 35.23
N SER A 122 -20.71 -2.65 36.38
CA SER A 122 -20.14 -2.11 37.62
C SER A 122 -19.46 -3.18 38.46
N PHE A 123 -18.62 -2.80 39.42
CA PHE A 123 -18.01 -3.76 40.34
C PHE A 123 -19.05 -4.35 41.29
N ARG A 124 -19.17 -5.68 41.33
CA ARG A 124 -20.06 -6.39 42.26
C ARG A 124 -19.52 -6.43 43.69
N LYS A 125 -18.19 -6.51 43.85
CA LYS A 125 -17.50 -6.64 45.14
C LYS A 125 -16.14 -5.97 45.12
N ASN A 126 -15.60 -5.70 46.31
CA ASN A 126 -14.31 -5.02 46.46
C ASN A 126 -13.16 -5.87 45.92
N ILE A 127 -12.23 -5.24 45.20
CA ILE A 127 -10.96 -5.86 44.81
C ILE A 127 -9.85 -4.80 44.76
N TRP A 128 -8.75 -5.09 45.46
CA TRP A 128 -7.65 -4.15 45.66
C TRP A 128 -8.16 -2.79 46.19
N LYS A 129 -8.06 -1.71 45.42
CA LYS A 129 -8.54 -0.36 45.78
C LYS A 129 -9.91 0.01 45.20
N TYR A 130 -10.57 -0.89 44.46
CA TYR A 130 -11.87 -0.63 43.85
C TYR A 130 -12.99 -1.19 44.71
N TYR A 131 -13.97 -0.35 45.02
CA TYR A 131 -15.11 -0.68 45.87
C TYR A 131 -16.28 -1.24 45.04
N GLY A 132 -17.08 -2.12 45.63
CA GLY A 132 -18.35 -2.58 45.07
C GLY A 132 -19.26 -1.38 44.77
N GLY A 133 -19.97 -1.44 43.65
CA GLY A 133 -20.75 -0.34 43.09
C GLY A 133 -19.96 0.62 42.20
N SER A 134 -18.62 0.56 42.18
CA SER A 134 -17.83 1.44 41.32
C SER A 134 -18.13 1.22 39.84
N VAL A 135 -18.38 2.31 39.11
CA VAL A 135 -18.60 2.33 37.66
C VAL A 135 -17.45 3.10 37.03
N PHE A 136 -16.89 2.56 35.95
CA PHE A 136 -15.84 3.23 35.19
C PHE A 136 -16.31 3.48 33.75
N PHE A 137 -15.84 4.59 33.17
CA PHE A 137 -15.98 4.93 31.76
C PHE A 137 -14.61 5.27 31.18
N ARG A 138 -14.44 4.99 29.90
CA ARG A 138 -13.32 5.45 29.07
C ARG A 138 -13.58 6.85 28.52
N ASP A 139 -12.61 7.74 28.74
CA ASP A 139 -12.52 9.06 28.12
C ASP A 139 -11.11 9.21 27.54
N GLY A 140 -11.01 9.23 26.20
CA GLY A 140 -9.74 8.99 25.50
C GLY A 140 -9.10 7.66 25.94
N SER A 141 -7.83 7.70 26.36
CA SER A 141 -7.08 6.55 26.89
C SER A 141 -7.33 6.27 28.38
N ILE A 142 -8.00 7.19 29.10
CA ILE A 142 -8.10 7.15 30.58
C ILE A 142 -9.44 6.53 31.01
N SER A 143 -9.38 5.67 32.04
CA SER A 143 -10.57 5.10 32.68
C SER A 143 -10.90 5.84 33.98
N MET A 144 -11.97 6.64 33.97
CA MET A 144 -12.42 7.49 35.07
C MET A 144 -13.62 6.88 35.82
N PRO A 145 -13.68 6.98 37.17
CA PRO A 145 -14.85 6.60 37.93
C PRO A 145 -15.99 7.60 37.70
N LYS A 146 -17.24 7.12 37.61
CA LYS A 146 -18.44 7.96 37.48
C LYS A 146 -19.41 7.67 38.62
N VAL A 147 -19.88 8.72 39.30
CA VAL A 147 -20.63 8.61 40.57
C VAL A 147 -22.09 9.07 40.44
N PHE A 148 -22.41 9.94 39.47
CA PHE A 148 -23.77 10.47 39.22
C PHE A 148 -24.06 10.61 37.71
N ASP A 149 -25.35 10.64 37.32
CA ASP A 149 -25.87 10.80 35.95
C ASP A 149 -25.18 9.92 34.90
N ILE A 150 -25.36 8.61 35.04
CA ILE A 150 -24.79 7.60 34.14
C ILE A 150 -25.57 7.56 32.82
N GLU A 151 -25.27 8.50 31.93
CA GLU A 151 -25.65 8.40 30.52
C GLU A 151 -24.62 7.58 29.76
N ILE A 152 -25.08 6.54 29.07
CA ILE A 152 -24.29 5.78 28.10
C ILE A 152 -24.51 6.39 26.71
N LYS A 153 -23.44 6.81 26.05
CA LYS A 153 -23.48 7.45 24.72
C LYS A 153 -22.73 6.60 23.71
N ASN A 154 -23.33 6.43 22.54
CA ASN A 154 -22.66 5.86 21.38
C ASN A 154 -22.01 6.98 20.57
N THR A 155 -20.68 7.00 20.52
CA THR A 155 -19.92 8.04 19.79
C THR A 155 -18.95 7.48 18.76
N ASN A 156 -18.58 6.19 18.83
CA ASN A 156 -17.49 5.61 18.05
C ASN A 156 -17.90 4.37 17.22
N SER A 157 -19.17 3.95 17.24
CA SER A 157 -19.62 2.76 16.50
C SER A 157 -19.30 2.81 15.00
N ALA A 158 -19.40 3.96 14.34
CA ALA A 158 -19.06 4.09 12.92
C ALA A 158 -17.56 3.85 12.65
N ILE A 159 -16.69 4.33 13.55
CA ILE A 159 -15.24 4.15 13.45
C ILE A 159 -14.89 2.67 13.66
N VAL A 160 -15.45 2.04 14.70
CA VAL A 160 -15.21 0.63 14.99
C VAL A 160 -15.72 -0.27 13.87
N ALA A 161 -16.91 0.00 13.34
CA ALA A 161 -17.45 -0.72 12.18
C ALA A 161 -16.54 -0.58 10.95
N SER A 162 -16.00 0.62 10.70
CA SER A 162 -15.03 0.83 9.63
C SER A 162 -13.76 -0.01 9.85
N ILE A 163 -13.16 0.02 11.03
CA ILE A 163 -11.96 -0.78 11.35
C ILE A 163 -12.23 -2.28 11.20
N GLU A 164 -13.35 -2.78 11.72
CA GLU A 164 -13.75 -4.17 11.58
C GLU A 164 -13.97 -4.55 10.11
N ASN A 165 -14.63 -3.69 9.32
CA ASN A 165 -14.80 -3.86 7.86
C ASN A 165 -13.47 -3.91 7.11
N HIS A 166 -12.51 -3.05 7.42
CA HIS A 166 -11.17 -3.12 6.83
C HIS A 166 -10.38 -4.35 7.31
N SER A 167 -10.78 -4.93 8.45
CA SER A 167 -10.17 -6.14 9.02
C SER A 167 -10.84 -7.42 8.52
N HIS A 168 -11.94 -7.29 7.80
CA HIS A 168 -12.45 -8.34 6.96
C HIS A 168 -11.55 -8.45 5.73
N ASN A 169 -10.56 -9.35 5.80
CA ASN A 169 -10.00 -9.90 4.58
C ASN A 169 -11.15 -10.57 3.83
N ASN A 170 -11.63 -9.97 2.75
CA ASN A 170 -12.39 -10.75 1.79
C ASN A 170 -11.39 -11.57 0.97
N ILE A 171 -10.87 -12.64 1.58
CA ILE A 171 -9.92 -13.58 0.94
C ILE A 171 -10.48 -14.04 -0.40
N GLU A 172 -11.80 -14.21 -0.49
CA GLU A 172 -12.51 -14.48 -1.74
C GLU A 172 -12.21 -13.39 -2.78
N HIS A 173 -12.43 -12.11 -2.49
CA HIS A 173 -12.07 -11.02 -3.41
C HIS A 173 -10.58 -10.96 -3.77
N THR A 174 -9.69 -11.22 -2.82
CA THR A 174 -8.24 -11.23 -3.12
C THR A 174 -7.90 -12.40 -4.05
N LEU A 175 -8.41 -13.60 -3.76
CA LEU A 175 -8.20 -14.78 -4.61
C LEU A 175 -8.85 -14.60 -5.98
N ASP A 176 -10.09 -14.13 -6.03
CA ASP A 176 -10.81 -13.80 -7.26
C ASP A 176 -10.02 -12.78 -8.08
N GLY A 177 -9.51 -11.72 -7.45
CA GLY A 177 -8.65 -10.73 -8.09
C GLY A 177 -7.38 -11.32 -8.68
N VAL A 178 -6.71 -12.23 -7.95
CA VAL A 178 -5.55 -12.97 -8.44
C VAL A 178 -5.94 -13.84 -9.64
N PHE A 179 -6.98 -14.66 -9.53
CA PHE A 179 -7.41 -15.55 -10.61
C PHE A 179 -7.89 -14.78 -11.85
N ASP A 180 -8.58 -13.66 -11.65
CA ASP A 180 -8.97 -12.75 -12.72
C ASP A 180 -7.75 -12.14 -13.41
N PHE A 181 -6.76 -11.68 -12.64
CA PHE A 181 -5.52 -11.16 -13.19
C PHE A 181 -4.82 -12.21 -14.05
N MET A 182 -4.67 -13.42 -13.51
CA MET A 182 -4.04 -14.56 -14.18
C MET A 182 -4.77 -14.94 -15.47
N LYS A 183 -6.11 -14.98 -15.43
CA LYS A 183 -6.94 -15.35 -16.58
C LYS A 183 -6.89 -14.29 -17.67
N LYS A 184 -7.00 -13.01 -17.32
CA LYS A 184 -6.99 -11.88 -18.27
C LYS A 184 -5.64 -11.72 -18.97
N ARG A 185 -4.54 -12.09 -18.31
CA ARG A 185 -3.16 -11.85 -18.78
C ARG A 185 -2.40 -13.13 -19.12
N ARG A 186 -3.12 -14.23 -19.37
CA ARG A 186 -2.54 -15.57 -19.63
C ARG A 186 -1.47 -15.56 -20.73
N ASP A 187 -1.65 -14.75 -21.76
CA ASP A 187 -0.72 -14.65 -22.90
C ASP A 187 0.59 -13.93 -22.57
N TYR A 188 0.71 -13.35 -21.36
CA TYR A 188 1.83 -12.54 -20.89
C TYR A 188 2.50 -13.15 -19.65
N ASN A 189 2.45 -14.48 -19.49
CA ASN A 189 3.09 -15.23 -18.39
C ASN A 189 2.88 -14.58 -17.02
N PRO A 190 1.63 -14.48 -16.54
CA PRO A 190 1.33 -13.79 -15.30
C PRO A 190 1.90 -14.55 -14.10
N SER A 191 2.32 -13.79 -13.10
CA SER A 191 2.90 -14.28 -11.84
C SER A 191 2.38 -13.44 -10.68
N TYR A 192 2.56 -13.97 -9.47
CA TYR A 192 2.17 -13.28 -8.24
C TYR A 192 3.17 -13.57 -7.13
N LYS A 193 3.20 -12.67 -6.15
CA LYS A 193 3.93 -12.86 -4.90
C LYS A 193 3.16 -12.22 -3.75
N VAL A 194 3.13 -12.95 -2.64
CA VAL A 194 2.59 -12.45 -1.38
C VAL A 194 3.75 -11.86 -0.58
N PHE A 195 3.63 -10.59 -0.24
CA PHE A 195 4.53 -9.87 0.64
C PHE A 195 3.95 -9.79 2.04
N LYS A 196 4.81 -10.10 3.02
CA LYS A 196 4.44 -10.27 4.43
C LYS A 196 3.34 -11.34 4.55
N GLU A 197 2.08 -10.94 4.70
CA GLU A 197 0.92 -11.85 4.74
C GLU A 197 -0.34 -11.23 4.14
N TYR A 198 -0.21 -10.05 3.54
CA TYR A 198 -1.36 -9.24 3.18
C TYR A 198 -1.26 -8.87 1.71
N PHE A 199 -0.17 -8.22 1.31
CA PHE A 199 -0.02 -7.64 -0.01
C PHE A 199 0.26 -8.70 -1.07
N VAL A 200 -0.64 -8.84 -2.02
CA VAL A 200 -0.50 -9.68 -3.19
C VAL A 200 -0.23 -8.79 -4.37
N VAL A 201 1.02 -8.84 -4.84
CA VAL A 201 1.43 -8.18 -6.09
C VAL A 201 1.30 -9.21 -7.20
N CYS A 202 0.52 -8.86 -8.22
CA CYS A 202 0.44 -9.62 -9.46
C CYS A 202 1.16 -8.83 -10.56
N TRP A 203 1.90 -9.53 -11.41
CA TRP A 203 2.51 -8.92 -12.60
C TRP A 203 2.42 -9.84 -13.80
N ALA A 204 2.34 -9.26 -14.99
CA ALA A 204 2.42 -9.96 -16.26
C ALA A 204 3.18 -9.09 -17.25
N GLY A 205 3.89 -9.71 -18.17
CA GLY A 205 4.63 -9.01 -19.19
C GLY A 205 5.21 -9.98 -20.21
N LYS A 206 5.38 -9.50 -21.44
CA LYS A 206 6.06 -10.26 -22.48
C LYS A 206 7.56 -10.27 -22.19
N GLU A 207 8.04 -11.41 -21.69
CA GLU A 207 9.45 -11.65 -21.37
C GLU A 207 10.33 -11.60 -22.62
N LYS A 208 11.49 -10.96 -22.49
CA LYS A 208 12.54 -10.83 -23.50
C LYS A 208 13.89 -10.93 -22.81
N ARG A 209 14.70 -11.91 -23.21
CA ARG A 209 16.05 -12.10 -22.65
C ARG A 209 17.09 -11.50 -23.60
N ILE A 210 17.89 -10.57 -23.10
CA ILE A 210 18.99 -9.95 -23.85
C ILE A 210 20.25 -10.04 -22.99
N LYS A 211 21.31 -10.67 -23.50
CA LYS A 211 22.62 -10.75 -22.83
C LYS A 211 22.59 -11.29 -21.39
N GLY A 212 21.63 -12.16 -21.07
CA GLY A 212 21.48 -12.76 -19.73
C GLY A 212 20.57 -11.98 -18.78
N GLU A 213 20.16 -10.76 -19.15
CA GLU A 213 19.19 -9.96 -18.41
C GLU A 213 17.77 -10.21 -18.93
N THR A 214 16.81 -10.20 -18.02
CA THR A 214 15.38 -10.40 -18.33
C THR A 214 14.65 -9.06 -18.32
N TYR A 215 14.10 -8.72 -19.48
CA TYR A 215 13.25 -7.54 -19.66
C TYR A 215 11.82 -7.98 -19.93
N TYR A 216 10.88 -7.12 -19.57
CA TYR A 216 9.46 -7.31 -19.81
C TYR A 216 8.94 -6.12 -20.62
N SER A 217 8.14 -6.41 -21.65
CA SER A 217 7.39 -5.41 -22.42
C SER A 217 5.89 -5.66 -22.26
N ARG A 218 5.05 -4.65 -22.49
CA ARG A 218 3.59 -4.76 -22.25
C ARG A 218 3.29 -5.23 -20.82
N VAL A 219 3.86 -4.50 -19.87
CA VAL A 219 3.86 -4.91 -18.48
C VAL A 219 2.66 -4.34 -17.76
N ASP A 220 2.03 -5.18 -16.96
CA ASP A 220 0.95 -4.84 -16.06
C ASP A 220 1.30 -5.34 -14.66
N ILE A 221 1.26 -4.44 -13.67
CA ILE A 221 1.60 -4.72 -12.28
C ILE A 221 0.49 -4.15 -11.40
N GLU A 222 -0.14 -5.00 -10.59
CA GLU A 222 -1.27 -4.65 -9.73
C GLU A 222 -1.02 -5.09 -8.29
N LEU A 223 -1.41 -4.24 -7.34
CA LEU A 223 -1.54 -4.58 -5.93
C LEU A 223 -2.99 -4.98 -5.68
N ILE A 224 -3.26 -6.29 -5.63
CA ILE A 224 -4.63 -6.83 -5.66
C ILE A 224 -5.44 -6.41 -4.45
N ASN A 225 -4.82 -6.36 -3.26
CA ASN A 225 -5.50 -6.02 -2.01
C ASN A 225 -6.12 -4.63 -2.02
N GLU A 226 -5.48 -3.70 -2.72
CA GLU A 226 -5.93 -2.31 -2.78
C GLU A 226 -6.63 -1.98 -4.10
N GLN A 227 -6.69 -2.93 -5.02
CA GLN A 227 -7.22 -2.74 -6.38
C GLN A 227 -6.51 -1.61 -7.14
N VAL A 228 -5.23 -1.40 -6.82
CA VAL A 228 -4.41 -0.34 -7.43
C VAL A 228 -3.52 -0.93 -8.51
N LYS A 229 -3.52 -0.29 -9.68
CA LYS A 229 -2.55 -0.55 -10.74
C LYS A 229 -1.27 0.21 -10.44
N LEU A 230 -0.21 -0.50 -10.08
CA LEU A 230 1.08 0.06 -9.71
C LEU A 230 1.88 0.49 -10.94
N PHE A 231 1.79 -0.28 -12.02
CA PHE A 231 2.47 0.02 -13.26
C PHE A 231 1.71 -0.54 -14.46
N TYR A 232 1.67 0.24 -15.54
CA TYR A 232 1.19 -0.23 -16.84
C TYR A 232 1.98 0.44 -17.94
N SER A 233 2.55 -0.35 -18.84
CA SER A 233 3.12 0.19 -20.07
C SER A 233 3.01 -0.80 -21.22
N ASP A 234 2.49 -0.33 -22.36
CA ASP A 234 2.45 -1.06 -23.62
C ASP A 234 3.78 -1.05 -24.39
N LEU A 235 4.62 -0.05 -24.13
CA LEU A 235 5.76 0.30 -24.99
C LEU A 235 7.11 0.23 -24.27
N ASP A 236 7.13 0.39 -22.96
CA ASP A 236 8.37 0.43 -22.21
C ASP A 236 8.89 -0.97 -21.92
N GLU A 237 10.21 -1.08 -21.88
CA GLU A 237 10.88 -2.26 -21.37
C GLU A 237 11.21 -2.01 -19.90
N VAL A 238 10.87 -2.96 -19.05
CA VAL A 238 11.16 -2.87 -17.61
C VAL A 238 11.90 -4.12 -17.14
N SER A 239 12.73 -3.96 -16.11
CA SER A 239 13.21 -5.09 -15.32
C SER A 239 12.47 -5.13 -14.00
N ILE A 240 12.04 -6.32 -13.60
CA ILE A 240 11.36 -6.57 -12.32
C ILE A 240 12.31 -7.40 -11.46
N SER A 241 12.43 -7.02 -10.20
CA SER A 241 13.16 -7.81 -9.19
C SER A 241 12.42 -7.75 -7.86
N GLU A 242 12.39 -8.86 -7.14
CA GLU A 242 11.69 -8.94 -5.87
C GLU A 242 12.46 -9.77 -4.84
N ASP A 243 12.33 -9.39 -3.57
CA ASP A 243 12.78 -10.19 -2.43
C ASP A 243 11.62 -10.40 -1.44
N LYS A 244 11.90 -10.72 -0.19
CA LYS A 244 10.87 -10.96 0.83
C LYS A 244 10.08 -9.71 1.24
N ASP A 245 10.67 -8.54 1.14
CA ASP A 245 10.18 -7.30 1.73
C ASP A 245 9.96 -6.18 0.70
N GLN A 246 10.54 -6.29 -0.49
CA GLN A 246 10.42 -5.27 -1.54
C GLN A 246 10.16 -5.83 -2.94
N PHE A 247 9.42 -5.05 -3.72
CA PHE A 247 9.19 -5.23 -5.15
C PHE A 247 9.77 -4.02 -5.89
N LYS A 248 10.71 -4.25 -6.81
CA LYS A 248 11.46 -3.21 -7.51
C LYS A 248 11.22 -3.29 -9.01
N ILE A 249 10.96 -2.14 -9.62
CA ILE A 249 10.74 -1.96 -11.05
C ILE A 249 11.76 -0.94 -11.54
N ILE A 250 12.46 -1.24 -12.63
CA ILE A 250 13.30 -0.27 -13.34
C ILE A 250 12.75 -0.13 -14.76
N GLU A 251 12.32 1.08 -15.12
CA GLU A 251 11.89 1.43 -16.47
C GLU A 251 13.09 1.77 -17.34
N TYR A 252 13.09 1.30 -18.59
CA TYR A 252 14.12 1.62 -19.58
C TYR A 252 13.51 2.31 -20.79
N VAL A 253 14.25 3.29 -21.33
CA VAL A 253 13.92 3.94 -22.60
C VAL A 253 14.87 3.48 -23.69
N HIS A 254 14.31 3.23 -24.87
CA HIS A 254 15.05 2.81 -26.05
C HIS A 254 15.41 4.03 -26.91
N LEU A 255 16.65 4.52 -26.80
CA LEU A 255 17.13 5.73 -27.47
C LEU A 255 18.36 5.45 -28.33
N GLY A 256 18.49 6.15 -29.45
CA GLY A 256 19.55 5.91 -30.44
C GLY A 256 19.46 6.80 -31.66
N LEU A 257 20.53 6.80 -32.47
CA LEU A 257 20.63 7.47 -33.77
C LEU A 257 21.02 6.44 -34.84
N HIS A 258 20.59 6.65 -36.10
CA HIS A 258 20.93 5.80 -37.25
C HIS A 258 20.79 4.30 -36.99
N ASP A 259 19.65 3.88 -36.45
CA ASP A 259 19.33 2.47 -36.15
C ASP A 259 20.24 1.80 -35.09
N GLN A 260 21.10 2.57 -34.40
CA GLN A 260 21.87 2.12 -33.25
C GLN A 260 21.21 2.55 -31.96
N PHE A 261 20.34 1.69 -31.43
CA PHE A 261 19.60 1.95 -30.20
C PHE A 261 20.18 1.19 -29.00
N LYS A 262 20.05 1.81 -27.83
CA LYS A 262 20.39 1.24 -26.54
C LYS A 262 19.28 1.50 -25.54
N TYR A 263 19.20 0.64 -24.53
CA TYR A 263 18.31 0.80 -23.38
C TYR A 263 19.03 1.62 -22.31
N TYR A 264 18.40 2.72 -21.89
CA TYR A 264 18.88 3.56 -20.81
C TYR A 264 17.89 3.47 -19.64
N PRO A 265 18.36 3.19 -18.39
CA PRO A 265 17.50 3.24 -17.21
C PRO A 265 16.89 4.64 -17.08
N LEU A 266 15.58 4.72 -16.87
CA LEU A 266 14.84 5.96 -16.77
C LEU A 266 14.45 6.26 -15.31
N GLU A 267 13.69 5.36 -14.70
CA GLU A 267 13.17 5.53 -13.35
C GLU A 267 13.16 4.18 -12.63
N GLU A 268 13.57 4.20 -11.36
CA GLU A 268 13.40 3.09 -10.43
C GLU A 268 12.21 3.38 -9.52
N VAL A 269 11.33 2.39 -9.35
CA VAL A 269 10.25 2.40 -8.36
C VAL A 269 10.47 1.23 -7.41
N VAL A 270 10.53 1.52 -6.11
CA VAL A 270 10.69 0.52 -5.05
C VAL A 270 9.47 0.56 -4.15
N ILE A 271 8.80 -0.58 -4.03
CA ILE A 271 7.68 -0.77 -3.13
C ILE A 271 8.18 -1.56 -1.93
N ARG A 272 8.14 -0.95 -0.74
CA ARG A 272 8.62 -1.55 0.52
C ARG A 272 7.44 -1.94 1.39
N PHE A 273 7.29 -3.23 1.67
CA PHE A 273 6.21 -3.75 2.50
C PHE A 273 6.65 -3.90 3.95
N ARG A 274 5.85 -3.39 4.89
CA ARG A 274 6.12 -3.44 6.34
C ARG A 274 5.22 -4.41 7.07
N ASP A 275 5.67 -4.89 8.23
CA ASP A 275 4.95 -5.90 9.01
C ASP A 275 3.63 -5.39 9.62
N ASN A 276 3.48 -4.06 9.76
CA ASN A 276 2.29 -3.38 10.26
C ASN A 276 1.22 -3.08 9.20
N ALA A 277 1.20 -3.84 8.09
CA ALA A 277 0.27 -3.66 6.97
C ALA A 277 0.33 -2.25 6.34
N ARG A 278 1.50 -1.61 6.40
CA ARG A 278 1.82 -0.42 5.61
C ARG A 278 2.79 -0.79 4.51
N TYR A 279 2.80 0.02 3.47
CA TYR A 279 3.84 -0.03 2.44
C TYR A 279 4.19 1.39 2.02
N ASP A 280 5.40 1.57 1.55
CA ASP A 280 5.90 2.82 1.02
C ASP A 280 6.25 2.61 -0.46
N ILE A 281 5.99 3.62 -1.31
CA ILE A 281 6.45 3.64 -2.70
C ILE A 281 7.43 4.78 -2.82
N ASP A 282 8.68 4.45 -3.11
CA ASP A 282 9.73 5.40 -3.44
C ASP A 282 9.99 5.35 -4.94
N SER A 283 10.11 6.51 -5.59
CA SER A 283 10.57 6.61 -6.98
C SER A 283 11.83 7.46 -7.09
N GLN A 284 12.74 7.04 -7.97
CA GLN A 284 14.00 7.71 -8.22
C GLN A 284 14.28 7.76 -9.73
N LEU A 285 14.54 8.95 -10.27
CA LEU A 285 15.01 9.10 -11.64
C LEU A 285 16.46 8.59 -11.75
N LEU A 286 16.70 7.60 -12.62
CA LEU A 286 18.03 7.05 -12.92
C LEU A 286 18.61 7.55 -14.25
N PHE A 287 17.84 8.37 -14.97
CA PHE A 287 18.15 8.71 -16.36
C PHE A 287 19.38 9.60 -16.52
N GLU A 288 20.40 9.04 -17.16
CA GLU A 288 21.54 9.78 -17.67
C GLU A 288 21.42 9.96 -19.19
N PRO A 289 21.28 11.20 -19.70
CA PRO A 289 21.04 11.43 -21.11
C PRO A 289 22.27 11.05 -21.96
N PRO A 290 22.09 10.24 -23.02
CA PRO A 290 23.20 9.88 -23.89
C PRO A 290 23.76 11.10 -24.64
N GLN A 291 25.10 11.16 -24.69
CA GLN A 291 25.82 12.20 -25.41
C GLN A 291 26.17 11.74 -26.83
N PHE A 292 25.86 12.57 -27.82
CA PHE A 292 26.14 12.31 -29.23
C PHE A 292 26.99 13.42 -29.84
N ASP A 293 27.63 13.13 -30.98
CA ASP A 293 28.39 14.13 -31.72
C ASP A 293 27.47 15.28 -32.18
N LYS A 294 27.82 16.51 -31.81
CA LYS A 294 27.01 17.70 -32.09
C LYS A 294 26.83 17.96 -33.58
N LYS A 295 27.81 17.66 -34.44
CA LYS A 295 27.69 17.84 -35.89
C LYS A 295 26.60 16.93 -36.44
N ILE A 296 26.59 15.67 -35.99
CA ILE A 296 25.55 14.70 -36.36
C ILE A 296 24.17 15.23 -35.92
N LEU A 297 24.05 15.69 -34.68
CA LEU A 297 22.79 16.25 -34.17
C LEU A 297 22.34 17.50 -34.93
N TYR A 298 23.24 18.39 -35.33
CA TYR A 298 22.90 19.55 -36.18
C TYR A 298 22.31 19.12 -37.53
N HIS A 299 22.90 18.11 -38.18
CA HIS A 299 22.35 17.58 -39.43
C HIS A 299 20.95 16.99 -39.21
N ILE A 300 20.77 16.19 -38.17
CA ILE A 300 19.46 15.58 -37.85
C ILE A 300 18.42 16.65 -37.51
N TYR A 301 18.79 17.66 -36.71
CA TYR A 301 17.93 18.79 -36.37
C TYR A 301 17.43 19.53 -37.62
N ASN A 302 18.34 19.87 -38.53
CA ASN A 302 18.00 20.56 -39.77
C ASN A 302 17.12 19.70 -40.69
N THR A 303 17.41 18.40 -40.80
CA THR A 303 16.58 17.45 -41.56
C THR A 303 15.17 17.37 -40.98
N ASN A 304 15.04 17.25 -39.66
CA ASN A 304 13.74 17.23 -39.00
C ASN A 304 12.97 18.54 -39.22
N GLN A 305 13.65 19.69 -39.18
CA GLN A 305 12.99 20.98 -39.43
C GLN A 305 12.45 21.07 -40.86
N ALA A 306 13.25 20.67 -41.86
CA ALA A 306 12.80 20.60 -43.25
C ALA A 306 11.60 19.65 -43.42
N LEU A 307 11.61 18.52 -42.72
CA LEU A 307 10.52 17.53 -42.75
C LEU A 307 9.21 18.08 -42.15
N VAL A 308 9.29 18.79 -41.02
CA VAL A 308 8.13 19.46 -40.42
C VAL A 308 7.55 20.51 -41.37
N GLU A 309 8.39 21.31 -42.03
CA GLU A 309 7.92 22.30 -43.00
C GLU A 309 7.25 21.67 -44.23
N LYS A 310 7.73 20.50 -44.68
CA LYS A 310 7.03 19.73 -45.74
C LYS A 310 5.66 19.24 -45.28
N LEU A 311 5.56 18.73 -44.06
CA LEU A 311 4.29 18.29 -43.47
C LEU A 311 3.30 19.46 -43.33
N LYS A 312 3.76 20.62 -42.88
CA LYS A 312 2.94 21.85 -42.78
C LYS A 312 2.33 22.24 -44.12
N LYS A 313 3.09 22.08 -45.20
CA LYS A 313 2.66 22.39 -46.58
C LYS A 313 1.85 21.27 -47.24
N GLY A 314 1.69 20.11 -46.59
CA GLY A 314 0.93 18.98 -47.12
C GLY A 314 1.63 18.23 -48.27
N TYR A 315 2.96 18.31 -48.38
CA TYR A 315 3.68 17.57 -49.42
C TYR A 315 3.74 16.08 -49.11
N GLU A 316 3.72 15.26 -50.17
CA GLU A 316 3.94 13.83 -50.04
C GLU A 316 5.39 13.53 -49.64
N LEU A 317 5.54 12.63 -48.65
CA LEU A 317 6.83 12.18 -48.17
C LEU A 317 7.30 10.94 -48.93
N ASN A 318 8.58 10.93 -49.32
CA ASN A 318 9.21 9.74 -49.89
C ASN A 318 9.46 8.67 -48.81
N ASN A 319 9.91 7.48 -49.21
CA ASN A 319 10.11 6.36 -48.28
C ASN A 319 11.18 6.62 -47.21
N LEU A 320 12.20 7.42 -47.52
CA LEU A 320 13.24 7.80 -46.56
C LEU A 320 12.68 8.80 -45.54
N GLU A 321 11.98 9.83 -46.02
CA GLU A 321 11.32 10.84 -45.18
C GLU A 321 10.26 10.24 -44.26
N LYS A 322 9.56 9.19 -44.69
CA LYS A 322 8.63 8.44 -43.83
C LYS A 322 9.35 7.73 -42.67
N ARG A 323 10.56 7.20 -42.92
CA ARG A 323 11.39 6.61 -41.85
C ARG A 323 11.92 7.68 -40.91
N ASP A 324 12.39 8.80 -41.44
CA ASP A 324 12.85 9.93 -40.64
C ASP A 324 11.71 10.51 -39.79
N LEU A 325 10.49 10.59 -40.34
CA LEU A 325 9.32 11.05 -39.60
C LEU A 325 8.98 10.17 -38.40
N ARG A 326 9.18 8.85 -38.51
CA ARG A 326 9.01 7.92 -37.40
C ARG A 326 10.03 8.18 -36.28
N ASN A 327 11.25 8.54 -36.64
CA ASN A 327 12.33 8.85 -35.70
C ASN A 327 12.33 10.32 -35.22
N LEU A 328 11.53 11.19 -35.83
CA LEU A 328 11.51 12.62 -35.54
C LEU A 328 11.27 12.94 -34.05
N PRO A 329 10.31 12.31 -33.34
CA PRO A 329 10.11 12.59 -31.92
C PRO A 329 11.32 12.26 -31.04
N SER A 330 11.89 11.06 -31.23
CA SER A 330 13.04 10.60 -30.42
C SER A 330 14.31 11.37 -30.76
N THR A 331 14.51 11.78 -32.01
CA THR A 331 15.67 12.56 -32.42
C THR A 331 15.61 14.02 -31.96
N TYR A 332 14.43 14.66 -31.95
CA TYR A 332 14.28 15.97 -31.30
C TYR A 332 14.48 15.90 -29.79
N LEU A 333 13.99 14.84 -29.14
CA LEU A 333 14.30 14.54 -27.73
C LEU A 333 15.81 14.47 -27.50
N LEU A 334 16.53 13.69 -28.29
CA LEU A 334 17.99 13.56 -28.19
C LEU A 334 18.71 14.89 -28.43
N CYS A 335 18.27 15.70 -29.41
CA CYS A 335 18.81 17.04 -29.64
C CYS A 335 18.65 17.91 -28.39
N TYR A 336 17.45 17.94 -27.79
CA TYR A 336 17.19 18.71 -26.58
C TYR A 336 18.09 18.26 -25.41
N LEU A 337 18.19 16.95 -25.17
CA LEU A 337 19.07 16.36 -24.15
C LEU A 337 20.57 16.65 -24.38
N ASN A 338 20.95 17.06 -25.60
CA ASN A 338 22.30 17.43 -25.99
C ASN A 338 22.49 18.95 -26.18
N ASN A 339 21.66 19.77 -25.52
CA ASN A 339 21.71 21.24 -25.47
C ASN A 339 21.20 22.00 -26.71
N PHE A 340 20.38 21.37 -27.55
CA PHE A 340 19.67 22.07 -28.62
C PHE A 340 18.33 22.58 -28.05
N ASN A 341 18.37 23.71 -27.35
CA ASN A 341 17.24 24.20 -26.57
C ASN A 341 15.95 24.40 -27.40
N GLU A 342 16.08 24.80 -28.66
CA GLU A 342 14.94 25.01 -29.58
C GLU A 342 14.27 23.71 -30.06
N ALA A 343 14.95 22.56 -29.93
CA ALA A 343 14.43 21.27 -30.39
C ALA A 343 13.10 20.88 -29.74
N LEU A 344 12.93 21.23 -28.47
CA LEU A 344 11.68 20.98 -27.77
C LEU A 344 10.54 21.83 -28.34
N THR A 345 10.76 23.13 -28.53
CA THR A 345 9.76 24.03 -29.13
C THR A 345 9.37 23.55 -30.53
N LYS A 346 10.34 23.11 -31.33
CA LYS A 346 10.07 22.54 -32.66
C LYS A 346 9.30 21.23 -32.62
N LEU A 347 9.57 20.36 -31.65
CA LEU A 347 8.78 19.15 -31.45
C LEU A 347 7.33 19.48 -31.07
N GLU A 348 7.11 20.45 -30.18
CA GLU A 348 5.78 20.92 -29.78
C GLU A 348 5.00 21.55 -30.95
N GLU A 349 5.66 22.39 -31.77
CA GLU A 349 5.09 22.95 -33.01
C GLU A 349 4.67 21.86 -34.01
N ALA A 350 5.39 20.73 -34.04
CA ALA A 350 5.09 19.63 -34.96
C ALA A 350 3.85 18.81 -34.56
N LYS A 351 3.43 18.86 -33.28
CA LYS A 351 2.33 18.06 -32.71
C LYS A 351 1.06 17.94 -33.57
N PRO A 352 0.41 19.04 -34.05
CA PRO A 352 -0.82 18.92 -34.82
C PRO A 352 -0.62 18.15 -36.13
N TYR A 353 0.54 18.30 -36.76
CA TYR A 353 0.87 17.64 -38.02
C TYR A 353 1.19 16.16 -37.81
N LEU A 354 1.93 15.82 -36.75
CA LEU A 354 2.19 14.42 -36.37
C LEU A 354 0.89 13.68 -36.03
N LYS A 355 -0.03 14.34 -35.33
CA LYS A 355 -1.35 13.82 -35.00
C LYS A 355 -2.21 13.56 -36.23
N ALA A 356 -2.20 14.47 -37.20
CA ALA A 356 -2.96 14.33 -38.44
C ALA A 356 -2.38 13.24 -39.36
N TYR A 357 -1.07 13.01 -39.32
CA TYR A 357 -0.39 12.06 -40.21
C TYR A 357 -0.68 10.59 -39.86
N SER A 358 -0.47 10.18 -38.60
CA SER A 358 -0.80 8.82 -38.16
C SER A 358 -0.88 8.68 -36.64
N ASN A 359 -1.70 7.75 -36.17
CA ASN A 359 -1.79 7.40 -34.74
C ASN A 359 -0.46 6.84 -34.20
N GLU A 360 0.28 6.09 -35.01
CA GLU A 360 1.57 5.52 -34.63
C GLU A 360 2.60 6.62 -34.30
N ILE A 361 2.79 7.58 -35.22
CA ILE A 361 3.74 8.69 -35.02
C ILE A 361 3.30 9.59 -33.87
N TYR A 362 1.99 9.81 -33.71
CA TYR A 362 1.47 10.57 -32.57
C TYR A 362 1.73 9.88 -31.23
N ASN A 363 1.71 8.54 -31.18
CA ASN A 363 2.09 7.80 -29.98
C ASN A 363 3.58 7.99 -29.68
N LEU A 364 4.48 7.90 -30.67
CA LEU A 364 5.92 8.16 -30.50
C LEU A 364 6.22 9.58 -30.00
N TYR A 365 5.44 10.56 -30.46
CA TYR A 365 5.46 11.92 -29.91
C TYR A 365 5.10 11.95 -28.42
N LYS A 366 3.98 11.30 -28.02
CA LYS A 366 3.56 11.26 -26.62
C LYS A 366 4.60 10.60 -25.73
N GLU A 367 5.23 9.52 -26.18
CA GLU A 367 6.31 8.83 -25.45
C GLU A 367 7.51 9.77 -25.25
N SER A 368 7.99 10.42 -26.30
CA SER A 368 9.12 11.36 -26.20
C SER A 368 8.84 12.51 -25.23
N MET A 369 7.60 13.05 -25.25
CA MET A 369 7.16 14.08 -24.31
C MET A 369 6.95 13.55 -22.89
N ARG A 370 6.64 12.26 -22.69
CA ARG A 370 6.55 11.63 -21.37
C ARG A 370 7.94 11.56 -20.73
N ILE A 371 8.94 11.09 -21.48
CA ILE A 371 10.34 11.04 -21.03
C ILE A 371 10.81 12.43 -20.59
N LEU A 372 10.58 13.46 -21.42
CA LEU A 372 10.94 14.84 -21.09
C LEU A 372 10.32 15.37 -19.80
N ARG A 373 9.04 15.04 -19.56
CA ARG A 373 8.37 15.46 -18.32
C ARG A 373 9.02 14.79 -17.11
N LYS A 374 9.30 13.48 -17.16
CA LYS A 374 9.98 12.78 -16.06
C LYS A 374 11.37 13.35 -15.76
N VAL A 375 12.11 13.78 -16.79
CA VAL A 375 13.44 14.38 -16.64
C VAL A 375 13.40 15.82 -16.11
N LYS A 376 12.32 16.57 -16.36
CA LYS A 376 12.19 17.98 -15.93
C LYS A 376 11.64 18.18 -14.52
N TYR A 377 10.78 17.26 -14.06
CA TYR A 377 10.02 17.41 -12.80
C TYR A 377 10.59 16.60 -11.63
N ASN A 378 11.66 15.83 -11.86
CA ASN A 378 12.55 15.28 -10.84
C ASN A 378 13.85 16.09 -10.85
#